data_AF-A0A318NH27-F1
#
_entry.id   AF-A0A318NH27-F1
#
_cell.length_a   1.000
_cell.length_b   1.000
_cell.length_c   1.000
_cell.angle_alpha   90.00
_cell.angle_beta   90.00
_cell.angle_gamma   90.00
#
_symmetry.space_group_name_H-M   'P 1'
#
loop_
_entity.id
_entity.type
_entity.pdbx_description
1 polymer ?
#
loop_
_entity_poly.entity_id
_entity_poly.type
_entity_poly.pdbx_seq_one_letter_code
_entity_poly.pdbx_strand_id
1 'polypeptide(L)' 'MDYQPAANGFSPTAHYVSGTTEVDGLVVPTRRRIHIRQEDRTPDLSWTPITLDLADVRIR' A
#
# COMPACT_ATOMS: atom_id res chain seq x y z
N MET A 1 -9.41 -1.21 1.57
CA MET A 1 -9.28 -2.29 0.59
C MET A 1 -9.05 -3.54 1.39
N ASP A 2 -9.96 -4.51 1.26
CA ASP A 2 -9.96 -5.72 2.05
C ASP A 2 -9.35 -6.82 1.20
N TYR A 3 -8.04 -7.00 1.37
CA TYR A 3 -7.24 -7.96 0.62
C TYR A 3 -6.16 -8.52 1.57
N GLN A 4 -5.74 -9.75 1.30
CA GLN A 4 -4.80 -10.52 2.11
C GLN A 4 -3.64 -11.00 1.21
N PRO A 5 -2.48 -10.32 1.23
CA PRO A 5 -1.34 -10.69 0.41
C PRO A 5 -0.77 -12.05 0.80
N ALA A 6 -0.48 -12.91 -0.18
CA ALA A 6 0.36 -14.08 0.05
C ALA A 6 1.73 -13.71 0.63
N ALA A 7 2.29 -12.55 0.22
CA ALA A 7 3.55 -12.01 0.75
C ALA A 7 3.52 -11.74 2.26
N ASN A 8 2.34 -11.55 2.84
CA ASN A 8 2.13 -11.35 4.27
C ASN A 8 1.47 -12.58 4.92
N GLY A 9 1.61 -13.78 4.34
CA GLY A 9 0.99 -15.00 4.88
C GLY A 9 -0.54 -14.93 4.94
N PHE A 10 -1.16 -14.14 4.06
CA PHE A 10 -2.61 -13.87 4.02
C PHE A 10 -3.16 -13.16 5.27
N SER A 11 -2.35 -12.44 6.04
CA SER A 11 -2.88 -11.57 7.10
C SER A 11 -3.68 -10.39 6.52
N PRO A 12 -4.79 -9.96 7.15
CA PRO A 12 -5.54 -8.77 6.75
C PRO A 12 -4.66 -7.51 6.82
N THR A 13 -4.82 -6.61 5.85
CA THR A 13 -3.96 -5.41 5.77
C THR A 13 -4.71 -4.08 5.84
N ALA A 14 -4.01 -3.07 6.34
CA ALA A 14 -4.37 -1.66 6.24
C ALA A 14 -3.46 -0.98 5.20
N HIS A 15 -4.04 -0.18 4.30
CA HIS A 15 -3.31 0.46 3.23
C HIS A 15 -3.35 1.98 3.39
N TYR A 16 -2.18 2.60 3.27
CA TYR A 16 -2.02 4.05 3.33
C TYR A 16 -1.33 4.50 2.06
N VAL A 17 -2.02 5.34 1.30
CA VAL A 17 -1.46 6.04 0.14
C VAL A 17 -1.21 7.48 0.57
N SER A 18 0.04 7.94 0.44
CA SER A 18 0.44 9.30 0.83
C SER A 18 1.11 10.08 -0.30
N GLY A 19 1.20 9.48 -1.49
CA GLY A 19 1.69 10.12 -2.69
C GLY A 19 0.94 9.61 -3.91
N THR A 20 0.59 10.52 -4.81
CA THR A 20 -0.01 10.24 -6.11
C THR A 20 0.64 11.12 -7.17
N THR A 21 0.58 10.68 -8.41
CA THR A 21 0.88 11.50 -9.60
C THR A 21 -0.16 11.22 -10.67
N GLU A 22 -0.37 12.14 -11.58
CA GLU A 22 -1.15 11.90 -12.79
C GLU A 22 -0.22 11.56 -13.96
N VAL A 23 -0.55 10.54 -14.75
CA VAL A 23 0.14 10.17 -15.98
C VAL A 23 -0.92 9.86 -17.02
N ASP A 24 -0.94 10.62 -18.12
CA ASP A 24 -1.93 10.49 -19.20
C ASP A 24 -3.40 10.47 -18.70
N GLY A 25 -3.71 11.31 -17.70
CA GLY A 25 -5.05 11.38 -17.08
C GLY A 25 -5.33 10.31 -16.02
N LEU A 26 -4.38 9.40 -15.75
CA LEU A 26 -4.52 8.34 -14.75
C LEU A 26 -3.80 8.71 -13.45
N VAL A 27 -4.53 8.65 -12.33
CA VAL A 27 -3.95 8.84 -11.00
C VAL A 27 -3.25 7.56 -10.56
N VAL A 28 -1.92 7.63 -10.45
CA VAL A 28 -1.05 6.54 -10.02
C VAL A 28 -0.55 6.81 -8.59
N PRO A 29 -0.74 5.87 -7.63
CA PRO A 29 -0.13 6.00 -6.31
C PRO A 29 1.39 5.84 -6.40
N THR A 30 2.13 6.84 -5.91
CA THR A 30 3.60 6.86 -5.91
C THR A 30 4.20 6.46 -4.57
N ARG A 31 3.43 6.60 -3.48
CA ARG A 31 3.83 6.13 -2.15
C ARG A 31 2.70 5.36 -1.49
N ARG A 32 2.97 4.09 -1.18
CA ARG A 32 2.04 3.21 -0.45
C ARG A 32 2.77 2.49 0.69
N ARG A 33 2.13 2.46 1.85
CA ARG A 33 2.56 1.67 3.02
C ARG A 33 1.43 0.72 3.37
N ILE A 34 1.79 -0.53 3.66
CA ILE A 34 0.83 -1.58 4.00
C ILE A 34 1.24 -2.19 5.32
N HIS A 35 0.33 -2.15 6.28
CA HIS A 35 0.48 -2.70 7.62
C HIS A 35 -0.41 -3.93 7.78
N ILE A 36 -0.02 -4.86 8.66
CA ILE A 36 -0.93 -5.91 9.12
C ILE A 36 -1.96 -5.28 10.05
N ARG A 37 -3.19 -5.81 10.04
CA ARG A 37 -4.19 -5.48 11.04
C ARG A 37 -4.09 -6.42 12.23
N GLN A 38 -4.17 -5.83 13.42
CA GLN A 38 -4.36 -6.57 14.66
C GLN A 38 -5.77 -7.17 14.71
N GLU A 39 -6.04 -7.99 15.72
CA GLU A 39 -7.34 -8.64 15.94
C GLU A 39 -8.48 -7.62 16.09
N ASP A 40 -8.21 -6.47 16.73
CA ASP A 40 -9.14 -5.34 16.86
C ASP A 40 -9.30 -4.51 15.58
N ARG A 41 -8.68 -4.96 14.47
CA ARG A 41 -8.63 -4.34 13.15
C ARG A 41 -7.83 -3.04 13.06
N THR A 42 -7.18 -2.58 14.12
CA THR A 42 -6.25 -1.45 14.05
C THR A 42 -4.98 -1.86 13.30
N PRO A 43 -4.29 -0.93 12.62
CA PRO A 43 -3.01 -1.22 11.98
C PRO A 43 -1.91 -1.44 13.03
N ASP A 44 -1.06 -2.45 12.82
CA ASP A 44 0.23 -2.50 13.49
C ASP A 44 1.20 -1.52 12.81
N LEU A 45 1.44 -0.37 13.45
CA LEU A 45 2.35 0.67 12.94
C LEU A 45 3.81 0.43 13.33
N SER A 46 4.12 -0.59 14.13
CA SER A 46 5.49 -0.92 14.50
C SER A 46 6.28 -1.55 13.34
N TRP A 47 5.57 -2.07 12.34
CA TRP A 47 6.15 -2.75 11.19
C TRP A 47 5.38 -2.46 9.90
N THR A 48 6.10 -2.35 8.78
CA THR A 48 5.51 -2.12 7.45
C THR A 48 6.01 -3.18 6.48
N PRO A 49 5.32 -4.33 6.38
CA PRO A 49 5.80 -5.47 5.58
C PRO A 49 5.85 -5.21 4.08
N ILE A 50 5.00 -4.32 3.54
CA ILE A 50 5.01 -3.99 2.11
C ILE A 50 5.06 -2.47 1.95
N THR A 51 6.03 -2.03 1.16
CA THR A 51 6.25 -0.63 0.81
C THR A 51 6.30 -0.49 -0.70
N LEU A 52 5.79 0.63 -1.19
CA LEU A 52 5.88 1.04 -2.58
C LEU A 52 6.35 2.49 -2.57
N ASP A 53 7.49 2.74 -3.19
CA ASP A 53 7.99 4.08 -3.52
C ASP A 53 8.35 4.08 -5.00
N LEU A 54 7.58 4.81 -5.80
CA LEU A 54 7.78 4.95 -7.23
C LEU A 54 8.27 6.36 -7.56
N ALA A 55 9.21 6.43 -8.50
CA ALA A 55 9.68 7.67 -9.11
C ALA A 55 9.63 7.51 -10.63
N ASP A 56 9.57 8.63 -11.35
CA ASP A 56 9.63 8.68 -12.81
C ASP A 56 8.60 7.78 -13.52
N VAL A 57 7.38 7.69 -12.98
CA VAL A 57 6.29 6.88 -13.54
C VAL A 57 5.90 7.41 -14.93
N ARG A 58 5.89 6.52 -15.93
CA ARG A 58 5.51 6.82 -17.32
C ARG A 58 4.72 5.65 -17.89
N ILE A 59 3.76 5.95 -18.77
CA ILE A 59 3.04 4.95 -19.56
C ILE A 59 3.65 4.93 -20.97
N ARG A 60 3.76 3.74 -21.57
CA ARG A 60 4.30 3.53 -22.92
C ARG A 60 3.46 2.52 -23.67
#